data_AF-A0A961YI34-F1
#
_entry.id   AF-A0A961YI34-F1
#
_cell.length_a   1.000
_cell.length_b   1.000
_cell.length_c   1.000
_cell.angle_alpha   90.00
_cell.angle_beta   90.00
_cell.angle_gamma   90.00
#
_symmetry.space_group_name_H-M   'P 1'
#
loop_
_entity.id
_entity.type
_entity.pdbx_description
1 polymer ?
#
loop_
_entity_poly.entity_id
_entity_poly.type
_entity_poly.pdbx_seq_one_letter_code
_entity_poly.pdbx_strand_id
1 'polypeptide(L)'
;MKRSGMKHPPKKKHTNKVRKPPVEPLSEDERSALAQQEFDKSVLHLEEAESLSGWGKTPNACAHSAYYAMHHCAAAAILAAGGVGKRKDVPKSHEHVIEHFGKLTESEPGFLGDAGRALSRARTDRDVADYQLERSVSSADAAATTIEARKFVDACAAKWGFTKST
;
A
#
# COMPACT_ATOMS: atom_id res chain seq x y z
N MET A 1 27.17 64.66 -7.44
CA MET A 1 27.00 63.36 -6.72
C MET A 1 26.54 62.29 -7.70
N LYS A 2 27.43 61.40 -8.18
CA LYS A 2 27.06 60.25 -9.03
C LYS A 2 27.13 58.99 -8.17
N ARG A 3 25.99 58.33 -7.92
CA ARG A 3 25.96 57.05 -7.21
C ARG A 3 26.35 55.93 -8.19
N SER A 4 27.39 55.21 -7.79
CA SER A 4 28.00 54.07 -8.45
C SER A 4 26.97 52.99 -8.81
N GLY A 5 26.99 52.54 -10.06
CA GLY A 5 26.17 51.43 -10.53
C GLY A 5 26.59 50.12 -9.87
N MET A 6 25.73 49.58 -9.01
CA MET A 6 25.87 48.23 -8.49
C MET A 6 25.75 47.23 -9.64
N LYS A 7 26.89 46.68 -10.09
CA LYS A 7 26.92 45.54 -11.01
C LYS A 7 26.39 44.32 -10.25
N HIS A 8 25.22 43.83 -10.64
CA HIS A 8 24.71 42.56 -10.13
C HIS A 8 25.73 41.44 -10.38
N PRO A 9 26.01 40.57 -9.39
CA PRO A 9 26.88 39.43 -9.59
C PRO A 9 26.27 38.47 -10.63
N PRO A 10 27.09 37.86 -11.50
CA PRO A 10 26.60 36.93 -12.50
C PRO A 10 25.89 35.76 -11.82
N LYS A 11 24.65 35.48 -12.24
CA LYS A 11 23.89 34.31 -11.80
C LYS A 11 24.76 33.06 -12.00
N LYS A 12 25.00 32.29 -10.93
CA LYS A 12 25.72 31.00 -11.02
C LYS A 12 25.06 30.16 -12.11
N LYS A 13 25.82 29.79 -13.15
CA LYS A 13 25.35 28.84 -14.17
C LYS A 13 24.92 27.58 -13.43
N HIS A 14 23.64 27.23 -13.50
CA HIS A 14 23.19 25.92 -13.05
C HIS A 14 23.98 24.88 -13.83
N THR A 15 24.88 24.18 -13.16
CA THR A 15 25.56 23.01 -13.72
C THR A 15 24.48 22.07 -14.20
N ASN A 16 24.51 21.74 -15.49
CA ASN A 16 23.55 20.86 -16.12
C ASN A 16 23.59 19.52 -15.37
N LYS A 17 22.59 19.25 -14.52
CA LYS A 17 22.55 18.00 -13.75
C LYS A 17 22.57 16.85 -14.76
N VAL A 18 23.50 15.92 -14.57
CA VAL A 18 23.59 14.71 -15.40
C VAL A 18 22.22 14.06 -15.42
N ARG A 19 21.66 13.85 -16.63
CA ARG A 19 20.36 13.20 -16.78
C ARG A 19 20.48 11.80 -16.20
N LYS A 20 19.56 11.45 -15.29
CA LYS A 20 19.48 10.08 -14.77
C LYS A 20 19.25 9.11 -15.94
N PRO A 21 19.83 7.90 -15.89
CA PRO A 21 19.57 6.89 -16.91
C PRO A 21 18.07 6.62 -17.03
N PRO A 22 17.59 6.19 -18.22
CA PRO A 22 16.22 5.75 -18.40
C PRO A 22 15.84 4.70 -17.36
N VAL A 23 14.62 4.79 -16.81
CA VAL A 23 14.10 3.77 -15.89
C VAL A 23 13.60 2.62 -16.74
N GLU A 24 14.23 1.46 -16.60
CA GLU A 24 13.77 0.22 -17.22
C GLU A 24 12.52 -0.30 -16.50
N PRO A 25 11.44 -0.65 -17.23
CA PRO A 25 10.28 -1.29 -16.64
C PRO A 25 10.63 -2.72 -16.18
N LEU A 26 10.00 -3.16 -15.10
CA LEU A 26 10.03 -4.57 -14.71
C LEU A 26 9.44 -5.43 -15.82
N SER A 27 10.07 -6.57 -16.08
CA SER A 27 9.54 -7.63 -16.94
C SER A 27 8.27 -8.25 -16.33
N GLU A 28 7.54 -9.01 -17.13
CA GLU A 28 6.35 -9.72 -16.63
C GLU A 28 6.70 -10.76 -15.56
N ASP A 29 7.76 -11.54 -15.77
CA ASP A 29 8.22 -12.54 -14.81
C ASP A 29 8.65 -11.92 -13.48
N GLU A 30 9.39 -10.80 -13.52
CA GLU A 30 9.76 -10.06 -12.31
C GLU A 30 8.54 -9.55 -11.55
N ARG A 31 7.55 -8.98 -12.27
CA ARG A 31 6.32 -8.49 -11.63
C ARG A 31 5.52 -9.63 -11.02
N SER A 32 5.39 -10.77 -11.71
CA SER A 32 4.67 -11.93 -11.21
C SER A 32 5.34 -12.52 -9.97
N ALA A 33 6.68 -12.62 -9.96
CA ALA A 33 7.42 -13.07 -8.79
C ALA A 33 7.26 -12.12 -7.59
N LEU A 34 7.34 -10.80 -7.82
CA LEU A 34 7.12 -9.81 -6.77
C LEU A 34 5.66 -9.80 -6.28
N ALA A 35 4.69 -9.98 -7.18
CA ALA A 35 3.28 -10.06 -6.83
C ALA A 35 3.02 -11.24 -5.88
N GLN A 36 3.58 -12.40 -6.18
CA GLN A 36 3.47 -13.56 -5.31
C GLN A 36 4.15 -13.34 -3.95
N GLN A 37 5.34 -12.73 -3.92
CA GLN A 37 6.01 -12.40 -2.66
C GLN A 37 5.20 -11.44 -1.78
N GLU A 38 4.57 -10.43 -2.38
CA GLU A 38 3.70 -9.50 -1.65
C GLU A 38 2.42 -10.21 -1.18
N PHE A 39 1.85 -11.11 -1.97
CA PHE A 39 0.71 -11.90 -1.56
C PHE A 39 1.06 -12.86 -0.39
N ASP A 40 2.23 -13.49 -0.40
CA ASP A 40 2.66 -14.34 0.71
C ASP A 40 2.80 -13.55 2.02
N LYS A 41 3.34 -12.32 1.97
CA LYS A 41 3.36 -11.42 3.14
C LYS A 41 1.96 -11.06 3.62
N SER A 42 1.05 -10.82 2.68
CA SER A 42 -0.35 -10.53 2.99
C SER A 42 -0.99 -11.66 3.80
N VAL A 43 -0.77 -12.90 3.38
CA VAL A 43 -1.29 -14.08 4.08
C VAL A 43 -0.72 -14.20 5.49
N LEU A 44 0.59 -14.01 5.67
CA LEU A 44 1.22 -14.06 6.98
C LEU A 44 0.62 -13.03 7.95
N HIS A 45 0.45 -11.79 7.49
CA HIS A 45 -0.17 -10.74 8.32
C HIS A 45 -1.65 -11.00 8.61
N LEU A 46 -2.36 -11.65 7.68
CA LEU A 46 -3.75 -12.02 7.91
C LEU A 46 -3.88 -13.09 9.00
N GLU A 47 -3.03 -14.11 8.97
CA GLU A 47 -2.98 -15.16 9.99
C GLU A 47 -2.63 -14.59 11.38
N GLU A 48 -1.69 -13.65 11.41
CA GLU A 48 -1.36 -12.91 12.62
C GLU A 48 -2.56 -12.10 13.13
N ALA A 49 -3.22 -11.33 12.25
CA ALA A 49 -4.39 -10.54 12.61
C ALA A 49 -5.53 -11.41 13.15
N GLU A 50 -5.82 -12.55 12.53
CA GLU A 50 -6.84 -13.48 12.99
C GLU A 50 -6.51 -14.09 14.35
N SER A 51 -5.24 -14.45 14.56
CA SER A 51 -4.76 -14.95 15.85
C SER A 51 -4.91 -13.91 16.96
N LEU A 52 -4.49 -12.66 16.70
CA LEU A 52 -4.59 -11.55 17.64
C LEU A 52 -6.05 -11.15 17.92
N SER A 53 -6.90 -11.19 16.89
CA SER A 53 -8.33 -10.94 17.00
C SER A 53 -9.00 -11.99 17.89
N GLY A 54 -8.69 -13.27 17.69
CA GLY A 54 -9.18 -14.36 18.51
C GLY A 54 -8.71 -14.27 19.98
N TRP A 55 -7.51 -13.74 20.22
CA TRP A 55 -7.04 -13.48 21.58
C TRP A 55 -7.74 -12.29 22.23
N GLY A 56 -8.01 -11.23 21.47
CA GLY A 56 -8.82 -10.08 21.87
C GLY A 56 -8.16 -9.11 22.87
N LYS A 57 -6.89 -9.32 23.22
CA LYS A 57 -6.16 -8.52 24.24
C LYS A 57 -5.25 -7.44 23.66
N THR A 58 -4.97 -7.48 22.36
CA THR A 58 -4.02 -6.58 21.69
C THR A 58 -4.62 -5.97 20.43
N PRO A 59 -5.68 -5.13 20.57
CA PRO A 59 -6.42 -4.61 19.43
C PRO A 59 -5.58 -3.73 18.50
N ASN A 60 -4.62 -2.97 19.03
CA ASN A 60 -3.73 -2.17 18.19
C ASN A 60 -2.85 -3.05 17.28
N ALA A 61 -2.22 -4.10 17.83
CA ALA A 61 -1.44 -5.04 17.03
C ALA A 61 -2.30 -5.78 16.01
N CYS A 62 -3.54 -6.13 16.39
CA CYS A 62 -4.51 -6.75 15.49
C CYS A 62 -4.85 -5.83 14.31
N ALA A 63 -5.17 -4.56 14.55
CA ALA A 63 -5.47 -3.58 13.51
C ALA A 63 -4.26 -3.29 12.61
N HIS A 64 -3.06 -3.23 13.20
CA HIS A 64 -1.80 -3.11 12.47
C HIS A 64 -1.62 -4.27 11.47
N SER A 65 -1.68 -5.52 11.95
CA SER A 65 -1.50 -6.69 11.10
C SER A 65 -2.61 -6.80 10.05
N ALA A 66 -3.87 -6.51 10.40
CA ALA A 66 -4.98 -6.51 9.45
C ALA A 66 -4.76 -5.50 8.30
N TYR A 67 -4.29 -4.30 8.63
CA TYR A 67 -3.95 -3.29 7.62
C TYR A 67 -2.82 -3.77 6.70
N TYR A 68 -1.72 -4.30 7.26
CA TYR A 68 -0.59 -4.76 6.46
C TYR A 68 -0.95 -5.96 5.59
N ALA A 69 -1.85 -6.84 6.04
CA ALA A 69 -2.41 -7.89 5.21
C ALA A 69 -3.07 -7.29 3.95
N MET A 70 -3.95 -6.30 4.09
CA MET A 70 -4.62 -5.66 2.97
C MET A 70 -3.66 -4.85 2.09
N HIS A 71 -2.70 -4.14 2.69
CA HIS A 71 -1.72 -3.33 1.96
C HIS A 71 -0.82 -4.18 1.06
N HIS A 72 -0.27 -5.27 1.60
CA HIS A 72 0.54 -6.21 0.81
C HIS A 72 -0.29 -6.91 -0.28
N CYS A 73 -1.56 -7.21 0.01
CA CYS A 73 -2.47 -7.78 -1.00
C CYS A 73 -2.75 -6.79 -2.15
N ALA A 74 -2.97 -5.51 -1.82
CA ALA A 74 -3.17 -4.46 -2.80
C ALA A 74 -1.92 -4.23 -3.67
N ALA A 75 -0.73 -4.28 -3.05
CA ALA A 75 0.55 -4.24 -3.76
C ALA A 75 0.69 -5.40 -4.75
N ALA A 76 0.35 -6.62 -4.33
CA ALA A 76 0.35 -7.80 -5.18
C ALA A 76 -0.60 -7.63 -6.38
N ALA A 77 -1.84 -7.18 -6.13
CA ALA A 77 -2.84 -6.94 -7.17
C ALA A 77 -2.38 -5.89 -8.20
N ILE A 78 -1.74 -4.80 -7.74
CA ILE A 78 -1.18 -3.77 -8.62
C ILE A 78 -0.09 -4.36 -9.53
N LEU A 79 0.82 -5.15 -8.97
CA LEU A 79 1.89 -5.81 -9.75
C LEU A 79 1.31 -6.79 -10.78
N ALA A 80 0.36 -7.62 -10.36
CA ALA A 80 -0.33 -8.58 -11.23
C ALA A 80 -1.13 -7.90 -12.35
N ALA A 81 -1.68 -6.71 -12.08
CA ALA A 81 -2.36 -5.89 -13.10
C ALA A 81 -1.41 -5.15 -14.07
N GLY A 82 -0.09 -5.37 -13.96
CA GLY A 82 0.91 -4.78 -14.86
C GLY A 82 1.74 -3.66 -14.25
N GLY A 83 1.53 -3.34 -12.96
CA GLY A 83 2.24 -2.29 -12.23
C GLY A 83 1.90 -0.88 -12.70
N VAL A 84 2.50 0.14 -12.05
CA VAL A 84 2.25 1.55 -12.35
C VAL A 84 3.53 2.32 -12.65
N GLY A 85 3.36 3.47 -13.31
CA GLY A 85 4.45 4.38 -13.68
C GLY A 85 5.44 3.79 -14.69
N LYS A 86 6.56 4.49 -14.91
CA LYS A 86 7.57 4.08 -15.92
C LYS A 86 8.25 2.74 -15.59
N ARG A 87 8.38 2.42 -14.30
CA ARG A 87 8.99 1.18 -13.83
C ARG A 87 8.02 -0.02 -13.89
N LYS A 88 6.70 0.21 -14.08
CA LYS A 88 5.67 -0.84 -13.95
C LYS A 88 5.79 -1.59 -12.62
N ASP A 89 5.88 -0.83 -11.53
CA ASP A 89 6.15 -1.33 -10.18
C ASP A 89 5.01 -0.90 -9.24
N VAL A 90 5.05 -1.29 -7.98
CA VAL A 90 4.12 -0.82 -6.95
C VAL A 90 4.53 0.59 -6.45
N PRO A 91 3.57 1.47 -6.09
CA PRO A 91 3.91 2.72 -5.41
C PRO A 91 4.63 2.49 -4.08
N LYS A 92 5.54 3.41 -3.72
CA LYS A 92 6.31 3.31 -2.48
C LYS A 92 5.59 3.82 -1.24
N SER A 93 4.52 4.61 -1.40
CA SER A 93 3.78 5.16 -0.26
C SER A 93 2.43 4.48 -0.12
N HIS A 94 2.03 4.26 1.13
CA HIS A 94 0.75 3.70 1.52
C HIS A 94 -0.43 4.39 0.83
N GLU A 95 -0.42 5.73 0.78
CA GLU A 95 -1.47 6.53 0.15
C GLU A 95 -1.62 6.23 -1.34
N HIS A 96 -0.52 6.16 -2.08
CA HIS A 96 -0.57 5.87 -3.52
C HIS A 96 -0.93 4.41 -3.79
N VAL A 97 -0.55 3.46 -2.91
CA VAL A 97 -1.03 2.07 -3.02
C VAL A 97 -2.56 2.03 -2.94
N ILE A 98 -3.14 2.74 -1.98
CA ILE A 98 -4.61 2.83 -1.81
C ILE A 98 -5.26 3.46 -3.04
N GLU A 99 -4.71 4.58 -3.51
CA GLU A 99 -5.26 5.28 -4.68
C GLU A 99 -5.24 4.40 -5.94
N HIS A 100 -4.09 3.79 -6.23
CA HIS A 100 -3.94 2.95 -7.42
C HIS A 100 -4.74 1.66 -7.34
N PHE A 101 -4.80 1.03 -6.17
CA PHE A 101 -5.66 -0.13 -5.97
C PHE A 101 -7.14 0.23 -6.10
N GLY A 102 -7.58 1.33 -5.50
CA GLY A 102 -8.97 1.79 -5.62
C GLY A 102 -9.39 2.00 -7.07
N LYS A 103 -8.54 2.68 -7.88
CA LYS A 103 -8.79 2.84 -9.32
C LYS A 103 -8.79 1.51 -10.08
N LEU A 104 -7.94 0.57 -9.66
CA LEU A 104 -7.89 -0.77 -10.27
C LEU A 104 -9.20 -1.55 -10.05
N THR A 105 -9.86 -1.35 -8.91
CA THR A 105 -11.03 -2.16 -8.53
C THR A 105 -12.37 -1.44 -8.60
N GLU A 106 -12.43 -0.12 -8.81
CA GLU A 106 -13.68 0.67 -8.74
C GLU A 106 -14.81 0.21 -9.68
N SER A 107 -14.45 -0.44 -10.80
CA SER A 107 -15.40 -0.98 -11.77
C SER A 107 -15.75 -2.45 -11.55
N GLU A 108 -15.11 -3.11 -10.58
CA GLU A 108 -15.36 -4.51 -10.26
C GLU A 108 -16.66 -4.66 -9.46
N PRO A 109 -17.44 -5.73 -9.71
CA PRO A 109 -18.66 -5.98 -8.95
C PRO A 109 -18.37 -6.47 -7.52
N GLY A 110 -19.39 -6.34 -6.66
CA GLY A 110 -19.35 -6.91 -5.31
C GLY A 110 -18.30 -6.25 -4.42
N PHE A 111 -17.64 -7.05 -3.57
CA PHE A 111 -16.69 -6.54 -2.57
C PHE A 111 -15.50 -5.80 -3.19
N LEU A 112 -14.99 -6.24 -4.36
CA LEU A 112 -13.82 -5.60 -4.99
C LEU A 112 -14.07 -4.14 -5.37
N GLY A 113 -15.27 -3.81 -5.84
CA GLY A 113 -15.68 -2.42 -6.11
C GLY A 113 -15.56 -1.49 -4.89
N ASP A 114 -15.71 -2.06 -3.69
CA ASP A 114 -15.67 -1.32 -2.43
C ASP A 114 -14.34 -1.50 -1.66
N ALA A 115 -13.45 -2.38 -2.14
CA ALA A 115 -12.23 -2.78 -1.45
C ALA A 115 -11.26 -1.61 -1.23
N GLY A 116 -11.19 -0.65 -2.15
CA GLY A 116 -10.40 0.57 -1.95
C GLY A 116 -10.84 1.39 -0.73
N ARG A 117 -12.15 1.44 -0.44
CA ARG A 117 -12.67 2.12 0.76
C ARG A 117 -12.37 1.34 2.03
N ALA A 118 -12.46 0.00 1.98
CA ALA A 118 -12.10 -0.87 3.09
C ALA A 118 -10.61 -0.69 3.48
N LEU A 119 -9.71 -0.71 2.50
CA LEU A 119 -8.27 -0.50 2.73
C LEU A 119 -7.96 0.88 3.32
N SER A 120 -8.67 1.92 2.86
CA SER A 120 -8.52 3.28 3.40
C SER A 120 -8.96 3.39 4.87
N ARG A 121 -10.05 2.70 5.25
CA ARG A 121 -10.49 2.61 6.65
C ARG A 121 -9.47 1.84 7.50
N ALA A 122 -9.01 0.69 7.04
CA ALA A 122 -7.99 -0.10 7.75
C ALA A 122 -6.69 0.71 7.99
N ARG A 123 -6.28 1.56 7.04
CA ARG A 123 -5.15 2.48 7.26
C ARG A 123 -5.42 3.45 8.41
N THR A 124 -6.63 3.99 8.48
CA THR A 124 -7.03 4.93 9.53
C THR A 124 -7.00 4.26 10.90
N ASP A 125 -7.52 3.03 11.00
CA ASP A 125 -7.46 2.24 12.23
C ASP A 125 -6.01 1.95 12.64
N ARG A 126 -5.16 1.57 11.69
CA ARG A 126 -3.73 1.36 11.94
C ARG A 126 -3.03 2.65 12.39
N ASP A 127 -3.34 3.80 11.79
CA ASP A 127 -2.73 5.07 12.18
C ASP A 127 -3.12 5.46 13.61
N VAL A 128 -4.37 5.16 14.03
CA VAL A 128 -4.78 5.27 15.44
C VAL A 128 -4.00 4.28 16.31
N ALA A 129 -3.92 3.01 15.90
CA ALA A 129 -3.26 1.95 16.66
C ALA A 129 -1.77 2.20 16.92
N ASP A 130 -1.05 2.70 15.91
CA ASP A 130 0.41 2.82 15.94
C ASP A 130 0.89 4.17 16.49
N TYR A 131 0.13 5.25 16.25
CA TYR A 131 0.63 6.61 16.47
C TYR A 131 -0.19 7.45 17.43
N GLN A 132 -1.43 7.05 17.77
CA GLN A 132 -2.24 7.87 18.65
C GLN A 132 -1.95 7.57 20.12
N LEU A 133 -1.59 8.62 20.87
CA LEU A 133 -1.19 8.50 22.27
C LEU A 133 -2.37 8.37 23.25
N GLU A 134 -3.50 8.98 22.91
CA GLU A 134 -4.67 9.10 23.80
C GLU A 134 -5.81 8.15 23.45
N ARG A 135 -5.77 7.54 22.26
CA ARG A 135 -6.82 6.65 21.75
C ARG A 135 -6.19 5.35 21.29
N SER A 136 -6.92 4.26 21.51
CA SER A 136 -6.60 2.94 20.97
C SER A 136 -7.75 2.47 20.10
N VAL A 137 -7.46 1.54 19.20
CA VAL A 137 -8.50 0.83 18.46
C VAL A 137 -9.21 -0.10 19.43
N SER A 138 -10.54 -0.16 19.38
CA SER A 138 -11.29 -1.10 20.23
C SER A 138 -11.11 -2.54 19.72
N SER A 139 -11.26 -3.53 20.60
CA SER A 139 -11.23 -4.94 20.15
C SER A 139 -12.32 -5.26 19.13
N ALA A 140 -13.45 -4.57 19.18
CA ALA A 140 -14.53 -4.73 18.20
C ALA A 140 -14.13 -4.17 16.83
N ASP A 141 -13.54 -2.97 16.78
CA ASP A 141 -13.08 -2.37 15.53
C ASP A 141 -11.95 -3.20 14.93
N ALA A 142 -10.96 -3.61 15.73
CA ALA A 142 -9.86 -4.46 15.27
C ALA A 142 -10.35 -5.81 14.69
N ALA A 143 -11.37 -6.42 15.30
CA ALA A 143 -12.01 -7.63 14.78
C ALA A 143 -12.76 -7.36 13.46
N ALA A 144 -13.47 -6.24 13.36
CA ALA A 144 -14.14 -5.84 12.12
C ALA A 144 -13.14 -5.63 10.97
N THR A 145 -12.04 -4.93 11.23
CA THR A 145 -10.95 -4.71 10.26
C THR A 145 -10.31 -6.03 9.85
N THR A 146 -10.15 -6.99 10.77
CA THR A 146 -9.64 -8.34 10.46
C THR A 146 -10.58 -9.12 9.55
N ILE A 147 -11.89 -9.04 9.79
CA ILE A 147 -12.90 -9.67 8.92
C ILE A 147 -12.89 -9.03 7.52
N GLU A 148 -12.74 -7.70 7.43
CA GLU A 148 -12.57 -7.02 6.14
C GLU A 148 -11.27 -7.45 5.44
N ALA A 149 -10.17 -7.61 6.18
CA ALA A 149 -8.89 -8.08 5.65
C ALA A 149 -8.99 -9.49 5.05
N ARG A 150 -9.69 -10.42 5.72
CA ARG A 150 -9.97 -11.76 5.17
C ARG A 150 -10.72 -11.69 3.84
N LYS A 151 -11.84 -10.96 3.80
CA LYS A 151 -12.63 -10.77 2.58
C LYS A 151 -11.80 -10.15 1.45
N PHE A 152 -10.93 -9.21 1.80
CA PHE A 152 -10.03 -8.54 0.87
C PHE A 152 -9.04 -9.51 0.25
N VAL A 153 -8.32 -10.29 1.08
CA VAL A 153 -7.34 -11.26 0.59
C VAL A 153 -8.00 -12.33 -0.26
N ASP A 154 -9.14 -12.87 0.16
CA ASP A 154 -9.87 -13.90 -0.58
C ASP A 154 -10.36 -13.37 -1.94
N ALA A 155 -10.92 -12.15 -1.98
CA ALA A 155 -11.39 -11.54 -3.22
C ALA A 155 -10.25 -11.25 -4.20
N CYS A 156 -9.10 -10.78 -3.70
CA CYS A 156 -7.92 -10.56 -4.52
C CYS A 156 -7.33 -11.88 -5.03
N ALA A 157 -7.23 -12.89 -4.18
CA ALA A 157 -6.74 -14.21 -4.58
C ALA A 157 -7.60 -14.80 -5.71
N ALA A 158 -8.92 -14.70 -5.60
CA ALA A 158 -9.84 -15.15 -6.63
C ALA A 158 -9.70 -14.38 -7.95
N LYS A 159 -9.50 -13.06 -7.89
CA LYS A 159 -9.41 -12.20 -9.08
C LYS A 159 -8.09 -12.34 -9.83
N TRP A 160 -6.98 -12.38 -9.11
CA TRP A 160 -5.63 -12.38 -9.70
C TRP A 160 -4.95 -13.76 -9.68
N GLY A 161 -5.66 -14.80 -9.22
CA GLY A 161 -5.17 -16.17 -9.25
C GLY A 161 -4.03 -16.45 -8.28
N PHE A 162 -3.93 -15.67 -7.19
CA PHE A 162 -2.90 -15.91 -6.18
C PHE A 162 -3.19 -17.20 -5.43
N THR A 163 -2.13 -17.96 -5.16
CA THR A 163 -2.19 -19.17 -4.35
C THR A 163 -1.32 -18.98 -3.13
N LYS A 164 -1.75 -19.52 -1.99
CA LYS A 164 -0.93 -19.51 -0.79
C LYS A 164 0.26 -20.45 -1.01
N SER A 165 1.47 -19.94 -0.87
CA SER A 165 2.67 -20.78 -0.80
C SER A 165 2.55 -21.70 0.43
N THR A 166 2.55 -23.02 0.20
CA THR A 166 2.58 -24.07 1.24
C THR A 166 3.90 -24.12 1.98
#